data_AF-A0A7V2X7J5-F1
#
_entry.id   AF-A0A7V2X7J5-F1
#
_cell.length_a   1.000
_cell.length_b   1.000
_cell.length_c   1.000
_cell.angle_alpha   90.00
_cell.angle_beta   90.00
_cell.angle_gamma   90.00
#
_symmetry.space_group_name_H-M   'P 1'
#
loop_
_entity.id
_entity.type
_entity.pdbx_description
1 polymer ?
#
loop_
_entity_poly.entity_id
_entity_poly.type
_entity_poly.pdbx_seq_one_letter_code
_entity_poly.pdbx_strand_id
1 'polypeptide(L)'
;MEKRHAGCCGCHLHGDHGQTNQHGLTRRGFFVAAGGGAAGLAMLTAARAAGAQGATTPFEVVPPKPLRVLPVLSVTLYQRAEKRSWRPWGGLHTEEDIAAEVERIRGELAQLKTMAGVPVEFLDVVQFRPETNRDAIIGSDADVLLIYGATGEVRPLITPDKWNILFVRYKSGPVSLWYEIA
;
A
#
# COMPACT_ATOMS: atom_id res chain seq x y z
N MET A 1 40.52 -13.76 -40.61
CA MET A 1 40.63 -13.52 -39.16
C MET A 1 39.95 -12.19 -38.87
N GLU A 2 38.82 -12.23 -38.17
CA GLU A 2 38.22 -11.20 -37.33
C GLU A 2 38.50 -9.71 -37.61
N LYS A 3 37.47 -8.91 -37.95
CA LYS A 3 36.75 -8.05 -36.98
C LYS A 3 35.71 -7.16 -37.66
N ARG A 4 34.58 -7.04 -36.97
CA ARG A 4 33.40 -6.22 -37.29
C ARG A 4 33.61 -4.74 -36.95
N HIS A 5 33.07 -3.92 -37.86
CA HIS A 5 32.44 -2.58 -37.79
C HIS A 5 32.78 -1.57 -36.69
N ALA A 6 32.96 -0.31 -37.12
CA ALA A 6 32.23 0.82 -36.55
C ALA A 6 32.11 2.00 -37.55
N GLY A 7 30.92 2.61 -37.57
CA GLY A 7 30.69 4.00 -38.01
C GLY A 7 30.19 4.18 -39.45
N CYS A 8 28.94 4.58 -39.65
CA CYS A 8 28.57 6.00 -39.70
C CYS A 8 27.11 6.19 -40.14
N CYS A 9 26.59 7.35 -39.78
CA CYS A 9 25.29 7.92 -40.09
C CYS A 9 25.14 8.21 -41.60
N GLY A 10 23.90 8.18 -42.09
CA GLY A 10 23.45 9.13 -43.11
C GLY A 10 23.19 8.58 -44.52
N CYS A 11 21.90 8.36 -44.78
CA CYS A 11 21.19 8.65 -46.03
C CYS A 11 21.62 7.90 -47.30
N HIS A 12 20.72 7.08 -47.88
CA HIS A 12 20.42 7.11 -49.31
C HIS A 12 18.95 6.72 -49.55
N LEU A 13 18.31 7.53 -50.39
CA LEU A 13 16.95 7.39 -50.89
C LEU A 13 16.85 6.29 -51.97
N HIS A 14 15.62 5.80 -52.12
CA HIS A 14 14.97 5.26 -53.32
C HIS A 14 15.18 3.82 -53.80
N GLY A 15 14.02 3.15 -53.93
CA GLY A 15 13.67 2.19 -54.96
C GLY A 15 13.78 0.73 -54.49
N ASP A 16 12.87 -0.17 -54.78
CA ASP A 16 11.52 -0.13 -55.32
C ASP A 16 10.96 -1.55 -55.11
N HIS A 17 9.64 -1.68 -55.17
CA HIS A 17 8.90 -2.90 -55.49
C HIS A 17 9.07 -4.15 -54.61
N GLY A 18 8.02 -4.38 -53.82
CA GLY A 18 7.71 -5.68 -53.23
C GLY A 18 6.29 -5.73 -52.71
N GLN A 19 5.30 -5.55 -53.59
CA GLN A 19 3.93 -5.91 -53.26
C GLN A 19 3.85 -7.42 -53.01
N THR A 20 3.52 -7.83 -51.79
CA THR A 20 2.53 -8.87 -51.50
C THR A 20 2.25 -8.87 -50.01
N ASN A 21 1.18 -8.20 -49.60
CA ASN A 21 0.35 -8.65 -48.48
C ASN A 21 -1.06 -8.11 -48.71
N GLN A 22 -1.73 -8.71 -49.69
CA GLN A 22 -3.18 -8.77 -49.66
C GLN A 22 -3.55 -9.65 -48.47
N HIS A 23 -4.06 -9.06 -47.39
CA HIS A 23 -5.07 -9.61 -46.47
C HIS A 23 -5.34 -8.57 -45.37
N GLY A 24 -5.78 -7.38 -45.78
CA GLY A 24 -6.33 -6.38 -44.86
C GLY A 24 -7.55 -5.78 -45.52
N LEU A 25 -8.74 -5.95 -44.91
CA LEU A 25 -9.94 -5.28 -45.40
C LEU A 25 -9.66 -3.78 -45.52
N THR A 26 -9.73 -3.25 -46.74
CA THR A 26 -9.58 -1.81 -46.95
C THR A 26 -10.80 -1.09 -46.36
N ARG A 27 -10.62 0.13 -45.85
CA ARG A 27 -11.71 0.94 -45.29
C ARG A 27 -12.92 1.04 -46.23
N ARG A 28 -12.70 1.12 -47.54
CA ARG A 28 -13.78 1.11 -48.54
C ARG A 28 -14.48 -0.24 -48.68
N GLY A 29 -13.73 -1.35 -48.61
CA GLY A 29 -14.31 -2.70 -48.62
C GLY A 29 -15.23 -2.96 -47.42
N PHE A 30 -14.91 -2.39 -46.25
CA PHE A 30 -15.75 -2.45 -45.06
C PHE A 30 -17.09 -1.72 -45.25
N PHE A 31 -17.10 -0.50 -45.80
CA PHE A 31 -18.34 0.25 -46.03
C PHE A 31 -19.26 -0.37 -47.09
N VAL A 32 -18.68 -1.00 -48.12
CA VAL A 32 -19.46 -1.72 -49.13
C VAL A 32 -20.09 -2.99 -48.54
N ALA A 33 -19.35 -3.73 -47.71
CA ALA A 33 -19.86 -4.93 -47.04
C ALA A 33 -20.93 -4.61 -45.98
N ALA A 34 -20.83 -3.47 -45.30
CA ALA A 34 -21.76 -3.06 -44.25
C ALA A 34 -23.04 -2.37 -44.78
N GLY A 35 -23.04 -1.83 -46.00
CA GLY A 35 -24.10 -0.91 -46.47
C GLY A 35 -25.01 -1.37 -47.62
N GLY A 36 -24.71 -2.47 -48.33
CA GLY A 36 -25.21 -2.63 -49.71
C GLY A 36 -26.19 -3.75 -50.06
N GLY A 37 -26.58 -4.67 -49.17
CA GLY A 37 -27.46 -5.78 -49.60
C GLY A 37 -27.98 -6.71 -48.50
N ALA A 38 -28.83 -7.68 -48.89
CA ALA A 38 -29.54 -8.60 -47.99
C ALA A 38 -28.61 -9.36 -47.00
N ALA A 39 -27.35 -9.59 -47.39
CA ALA A 39 -26.34 -10.20 -46.52
C ALA A 39 -25.96 -9.30 -45.31
N GLY A 40 -25.97 -7.97 -45.48
CA GLY A 40 -25.71 -7.03 -44.39
C GLY A 40 -26.83 -7.05 -43.33
N LEU A 41 -28.08 -7.19 -43.77
CA LEU A 41 -29.23 -7.34 -42.87
C LEU A 41 -29.17 -8.65 -42.07
N ALA A 42 -28.74 -9.75 -42.71
CA ALA A 42 -28.55 -11.05 -42.07
C ALA A 42 -27.39 -11.04 -41.04
N MET A 43 -26.31 -10.29 -41.29
CA MET A 43 -25.24 -10.12 -40.32
C MET A 43 -25.64 -9.24 -39.13
N LEU A 44 -26.45 -8.20 -39.35
CA LEU A 44 -26.99 -7.35 -38.29
C LEU A 44 -27.97 -8.11 -37.38
N THR A 45 -28.80 -9.00 -37.92
CA THR A 45 -29.69 -9.85 -37.11
C THR A 45 -28.94 -10.95 -36.36
N ALA A 46 -27.91 -11.56 -36.97
CA ALA A 46 -27.04 -12.52 -36.29
C ALA A 46 -26.21 -11.87 -35.15
N ALA A 47 -25.68 -10.66 -35.36
CA ALA A 47 -24.96 -9.92 -34.33
C ALA A 47 -25.88 -9.52 -33.15
N ARG A 48 -27.16 -9.23 -33.42
CA ARG A 48 -28.16 -8.93 -32.39
C ARG A 48 -28.57 -10.16 -31.59
N ALA A 49 -28.62 -11.34 -32.22
CA ALA A 49 -28.88 -12.61 -31.56
C ALA A 49 -27.68 -13.09 -30.71
N ALA A 50 -26.44 -12.82 -31.14
CA ALA A 50 -25.23 -13.15 -30.40
C ALA A 50 -24.94 -12.19 -29.22
N GLY A 51 -25.50 -10.97 -29.25
CA GLY A 51 -25.28 -9.95 -28.21
C GLY A 51 -26.10 -10.12 -26.93
N ALA A 52 -26.98 -11.15 -26.83
CA ALA A 52 -27.95 -11.27 -25.75
C ALA A 52 -27.60 -12.36 -24.70
N GLN A 53 -26.40 -12.92 -24.73
CA GLN A 53 -25.96 -13.89 -23.72
C GLN A 53 -24.60 -13.48 -23.17
N GLY A 54 -24.57 -12.31 -22.52
CA GLY A 54 -23.56 -12.07 -21.50
C GLY A 54 -23.84 -13.05 -20.37
N ALA A 55 -23.03 -14.09 -20.23
CA ALA A 55 -23.09 -14.96 -19.08
C ALA A 55 -22.92 -14.10 -17.83
N THR A 56 -24.00 -13.91 -17.07
CA THR A 56 -23.94 -13.34 -15.72
C THR A 56 -23.25 -14.37 -14.85
N THR A 57 -21.91 -14.36 -14.84
CA THR A 57 -21.16 -15.02 -13.78
C THR A 57 -21.58 -14.35 -12.48
N PRO A 58 -22.19 -15.08 -11.53
CA PRO A 58 -22.50 -14.51 -10.23
C PRO A 58 -21.20 -13.96 -9.64
N PHE A 59 -21.15 -12.66 -9.35
CA PHE A 59 -20.04 -12.08 -8.62
C PHE A 59 -20.17 -12.57 -7.18
N GLU A 60 -19.32 -13.51 -6.79
CA GLU A 60 -19.22 -13.95 -5.41
C GLU A 60 -18.49 -12.87 -4.60
N VAL A 61 -19.23 -12.21 -3.70
CA VAL A 61 -18.66 -11.22 -2.79
C VAL A 61 -17.85 -11.97 -1.73
N VAL A 62 -16.54 -12.10 -1.94
CA VAL A 62 -15.64 -12.63 -0.91
C VAL A 62 -15.53 -11.60 0.22
N PRO A 63 -15.86 -11.96 1.47
CA PRO A 63 -15.73 -11.02 2.59
C PRO A 63 -14.25 -10.65 2.77
N PRO A 64 -13.93 -9.36 2.99
CA PRO A 64 -12.54 -8.93 3.11
C PRO A 64 -11.89 -9.56 4.34
N LYS A 65 -10.65 -10.04 4.17
CA LYS A 65 -9.81 -10.52 5.29
C LYS A 65 -9.62 -9.37 6.30
N PRO A 66 -9.76 -9.63 7.61
CA PRO A 66 -9.48 -8.63 8.63
C PRO A 66 -8.05 -8.10 8.55
N LEU A 67 -7.89 -6.78 8.63
CA LEU A 67 -6.58 -6.13 8.71
C LEU A 67 -6.01 -6.30 10.11
N ARG A 68 -4.85 -6.96 10.24
CA ARG A 68 -4.22 -7.20 11.54
C ARG A 68 -3.22 -6.09 11.85
N VAL A 69 -3.46 -5.37 12.94
CA VAL A 69 -2.67 -4.21 13.34
C VAL A 69 -2.01 -4.50 14.68
N LEU A 70 -0.69 -4.37 14.76
CA LEU A 70 0.07 -4.44 15.99
C LEU A 70 0.38 -3.02 16.49
N PRO A 71 -0.22 -2.58 17.61
CA PRO A 71 0.15 -1.33 18.25
C PRO A 71 1.48 -1.49 18.99
N VAL A 72 2.44 -0.60 18.74
CA VAL A 72 3.75 -0.62 19.38
C VAL A 72 4.04 0.73 20.02
N LEU A 73 4.11 0.78 21.35
CA LEU A 73 4.50 1.97 22.09
C LEU A 73 6.02 2.05 22.20
N SER A 74 6.64 2.91 21.39
CA SER A 74 8.09 3.16 21.47
C SER A 74 8.40 4.16 22.57
N VAL A 75 9.02 3.70 23.64
CA VAL A 75 9.23 4.48 24.86
C VAL A 75 10.61 4.24 25.46
N THR A 76 11.15 5.27 26.11
CA THR A 76 12.38 5.17 26.89
C THR A 76 12.24 6.08 28.10
N LEU A 77 12.45 5.53 29.30
CA LEU A 77 12.49 6.29 30.53
C LEU A 77 13.90 6.84 30.75
N TYR A 78 14.04 8.16 30.63
CA TYR A 78 15.32 8.82 30.79
C TYR A 78 15.58 9.17 32.25
N GLN A 79 16.82 8.95 32.69
CA GLN A 79 17.28 9.36 34.02
C GLN A 79 18.16 10.59 33.91
N ARG A 80 17.87 11.61 34.75
CA ARG A 80 18.67 12.84 34.79
C ARG A 80 20.06 12.56 35.34
N ALA A 81 21.07 13.02 34.62
CA ALA A 81 22.46 12.91 35.02
C ALA A 81 23.07 14.30 35.28
N GLU A 82 23.92 14.38 36.30
CA GLU A 82 24.62 15.62 36.63
C GLU A 82 25.51 16.09 35.47
N LYS A 83 25.54 17.41 35.24
CA LYS A 83 26.35 18.07 34.20
C LYS A 83 26.09 17.59 32.76
N ARG A 84 24.93 16.97 32.49
CA ARG A 84 24.47 16.65 31.13
C ARG A 84 23.27 17.50 30.77
N SER A 85 23.19 17.92 29.50
CA SER A 85 22.02 18.61 28.98
C SER A 85 20.82 17.68 28.97
N TRP A 86 19.63 18.23 29.24
CA TRP A 86 18.38 17.49 29.27
C TRP A 86 17.62 17.76 27.98
N ARG A 87 17.47 16.72 27.15
CA ARG A 87 16.73 16.74 25.88
C ARG A 87 15.42 15.94 25.86
N PRO A 88 15.22 14.87 26.65
CA PRO A 88 13.98 14.13 26.57
C PRO A 88 12.88 14.96 27.22
N TRP A 89 11.93 15.38 26.39
CA TRP A 89 10.69 16.02 26.78
C TRP A 89 9.53 15.19 26.22
N GLY A 90 8.34 15.34 26.78
CA GLY A 90 7.19 14.49 26.49
C GLY A 90 6.38 14.24 27.77
N GLY A 91 5.26 13.53 27.66
CA GLY A 91 4.34 13.31 28.77
C GLY A 91 4.53 12.00 29.54
N LEU A 92 5.52 11.18 29.22
CA LEU A 92 5.78 9.89 29.89
C LEU A 92 7.13 9.94 30.62
N HIS A 93 7.09 9.85 31.96
CA HIS A 93 8.27 9.97 32.80
C HIS A 93 8.42 8.83 33.81
N THR A 94 7.34 8.12 34.12
CA THR A 94 7.37 6.97 35.03
C THR A 94 6.82 5.70 34.36
N GLU A 95 7.00 4.55 35.01
CA GLU A 95 6.44 3.28 34.52
C GLU A 95 4.91 3.27 34.64
N GLU A 96 4.35 3.97 35.64
CA GLU A 96 2.91 4.17 35.80
C GLU A 96 2.32 4.99 34.66
N ASP A 97 3.03 6.03 34.18
CA ASP A 97 2.61 6.80 33.01
C ASP A 97 2.50 5.91 31.76
N ILE A 98 3.46 4.99 31.60
CA ILE A 98 3.51 4.06 30.46
C ILE A 98 2.37 3.06 30.55
N ALA A 99 2.14 2.48 31.73
CA ALA A 99 1.01 1.58 31.95
C ALA A 99 -0.33 2.29 31.67
N ALA A 100 -0.48 3.53 32.12
CA ALA A 100 -1.67 4.33 31.86
C ALA A 100 -1.86 4.66 30.37
N GLU A 101 -0.78 4.93 29.63
CA GLU A 101 -0.85 5.14 28.18
C GLU A 101 -1.19 3.85 27.43
N VAL A 102 -0.67 2.70 27.85
CA VAL A 102 -1.04 1.40 27.28
C VAL A 102 -2.54 1.15 27.42
N GLU A 103 -3.11 1.37 28.61
CA GLU A 103 -4.56 1.23 28.84
C GLU A 103 -5.37 2.23 28.01
N ARG A 104 -4.88 3.48 27.89
CA ARG A 104 -5.51 4.50 27.06
C ARG A 104 -5.56 4.07 25.59
N ILE A 105 -4.43 3.60 25.05
CA ILE A 105 -4.34 3.09 23.67
C ILE A 105 -5.30 1.91 23.47
N ARG A 106 -5.34 0.95 24.40
CA ARG A 106 -6.29 -0.18 24.35
C ARG A 106 -7.74 0.31 24.25
N GLY A 107 -8.13 1.27 25.10
CA GLY A 107 -9.46 1.86 25.08
C GLY A 107 -9.80 2.60 23.78
N GLU A 108 -8.86 3.40 23.28
CA GLU A 108 -9.01 4.14 22.02
C GLU A 108 -9.14 3.20 20.82
N LEU A 109 -8.32 2.14 20.75
CA LEU A 109 -8.38 1.16 19.66
C LEU A 109 -9.66 0.31 19.71
N ALA A 110 -10.15 0.00 20.91
CA ALA A 110 -11.44 -0.67 21.07
C ALA A 110 -12.59 0.19 20.54
N GLN A 111 -12.58 1.50 20.80
CA GLN A 111 -13.55 2.44 20.24
C GLN A 111 -13.37 2.61 18.72
N LEU A 112 -12.14 2.69 18.23
CA LEU A 112 -11.86 2.78 16.80
C LEU A 112 -12.38 1.56 16.04
N LYS A 113 -12.27 0.37 16.62
CA LYS A 113 -12.80 -0.87 16.05
C LYS A 113 -14.32 -0.84 15.84
N THR A 114 -15.08 -0.17 16.71
CA THR A 114 -16.54 -0.07 16.55
C THR A 114 -16.95 0.94 15.48
N MET A 115 -16.10 1.94 15.22
CA MET A 115 -16.30 2.96 14.18
C MET A 115 -15.72 2.54 12.82
N ALA A 116 -14.83 1.56 12.80
CA ALA A 116 -14.21 1.08 11.57
C ALA A 116 -15.26 0.45 10.66
N GLY A 117 -15.48 1.04 9.48
CA GLY A 117 -16.34 0.48 8.43
C GLY A 117 -15.72 -0.70 7.68
N VAL A 118 -14.59 -1.23 8.16
CA VAL A 118 -13.85 -2.36 7.59
C VAL A 118 -13.45 -3.34 8.69
N PRO A 119 -13.31 -4.65 8.40
CA PRO A 119 -12.86 -5.60 9.40
C PRO A 119 -11.42 -5.32 9.83
N VAL A 120 -11.22 -4.99 11.10
CA VAL A 120 -9.90 -4.73 11.71
C VAL A 120 -9.74 -5.57 12.98
N GLU A 121 -8.55 -6.14 13.15
CA GLU A 121 -8.11 -6.82 14.36
C GLU A 121 -6.91 -6.07 14.94
N PHE A 122 -7.10 -5.42 16.09
CA PHE A 122 -6.00 -4.85 16.86
C PHE A 122 -5.45 -5.92 17.80
N LEU A 123 -4.16 -6.22 17.68
CA LEU A 123 -3.42 -7.06 18.62
C LEU A 123 -3.13 -6.28 19.91
N ASP A 124 -2.64 -6.97 20.95
CA ASP A 124 -2.29 -6.31 22.20
C ASP A 124 -1.14 -5.32 22.03
N VAL A 125 -1.15 -4.25 22.82
CA VAL A 125 -0.17 -3.17 22.74
C VAL A 125 1.17 -3.67 23.26
N VAL A 126 2.20 -3.63 22.41
CA VAL A 126 3.55 -4.02 22.78
C VAL A 126 4.38 -2.78 23.12
N GLN A 127 5.10 -2.83 24.24
CA GLN A 127 6.09 -1.80 24.54
C GLN A 127 7.41 -2.12 23.83
N PHE A 128 7.95 -1.14 23.11
CA PHE A 128 9.27 -1.22 22.51
C PHE A 128 10.25 -0.30 23.24
N ARG A 129 11.32 -0.90 23.75
CA ARG A 129 12.46 -0.27 24.40
C ARG A 129 13.75 -0.79 23.75
N PRO A 130 14.91 -0.12 23.94
CA PRO A 130 16.18 -0.55 23.35
C PRO A 130 16.54 -2.02 23.62
N GLU A 131 16.16 -2.53 24.80
CA GLU A 131 16.38 -3.92 25.23
C GLU A 131 15.31 -4.92 24.75
N THR A 132 14.21 -4.44 24.18
CA THR A 132 13.13 -5.30 23.67
C THR A 132 13.61 -6.08 22.44
N ASN A 133 13.18 -7.35 22.32
CA ASN A 133 13.43 -8.13 21.12
C ASN A 133 12.67 -7.56 19.90
N ARG A 134 13.33 -6.66 19.19
CA ARG A 134 12.82 -5.99 17.99
C ARG A 134 12.36 -6.97 16.92
N ASP A 135 13.11 -8.05 16.72
CA ASP A 135 12.84 -9.00 15.64
C ASP A 135 11.57 -9.82 15.89
N ALA A 136 11.18 -10.02 17.15
CA ALA A 136 9.89 -10.61 17.47
C ALA A 136 8.71 -9.69 17.09
N ILE A 137 8.86 -8.37 17.23
CA ILE A 137 7.81 -7.39 16.89
C ILE A 137 7.63 -7.30 15.37
N ILE A 138 8.74 -7.11 14.64
CA ILE A 138 8.71 -7.01 13.18
C ILE A 138 8.50 -8.37 12.50
N GLY A 139 8.76 -9.48 13.19
CA GLY A 139 8.45 -10.84 12.72
C GLY A 139 7.03 -11.29 13.08
N SER A 140 6.23 -10.46 13.73
CA SER A 140 4.84 -10.78 14.08
C SER A 140 3.99 -11.06 12.84
N ASP A 141 2.84 -11.68 13.04
CA ASP A 141 1.86 -12.01 12.01
C ASP A 141 0.89 -10.86 11.68
N ALA A 142 1.21 -9.64 12.12
CA ALA A 142 0.48 -8.42 11.81
C ALA A 142 0.81 -7.88 10.40
N ASP A 143 -0.18 -7.28 9.75
CA ASP A 143 -0.02 -6.64 8.44
C ASP A 143 0.51 -5.19 8.59
N VAL A 144 0.15 -4.53 9.69
CA VAL A 144 0.49 -3.13 9.98
C VAL A 144 1.15 -3.01 11.35
N LEU A 145 2.25 -2.27 11.43
CA LEU A 145 2.79 -1.76 12.69
C LEU A 145 2.27 -0.33 12.93
N LEU A 146 1.43 -0.17 13.94
CA LEU A 146 0.96 1.14 14.41
C LEU A 146 1.89 1.60 15.53
N ILE A 147 2.91 2.37 15.17
CA ILE A 147 3.97 2.79 16.07
C ILE A 147 3.57 4.09 16.75
N TYR A 148 3.41 4.06 18.07
CA TYR A 148 3.25 5.25 18.90
C TYR A 148 4.64 5.79 19.25
N GLY A 149 5.04 6.88 18.60
CA GLY A 149 6.35 7.49 18.79
C GLY A 149 6.38 8.35 20.06
N ALA A 150 6.41 7.74 21.24
CA ALA A 150 6.44 8.47 22.51
C ALA A 150 7.83 9.08 22.75
N THR A 151 8.67 8.51 23.62
CA THR A 151 10.01 9.04 23.94
C THR A 151 11.16 8.17 23.45
N GLY A 152 10.86 6.98 22.91
CA GLY A 152 11.83 6.01 22.43
C GLY A 152 12.21 6.20 20.96
N GLU A 153 13.05 5.30 20.44
CA GLU A 153 13.44 5.26 19.03
C GLU A 153 12.39 4.54 18.16
N VAL A 154 11.96 5.12 17.04
CA VAL A 154 10.96 4.47 16.15
C VAL A 154 11.58 3.82 14.92
N ARG A 155 12.73 4.35 14.46
CA ARG A 155 13.42 3.89 13.25
C ARG A 155 13.69 2.38 13.23
N PRO A 156 14.09 1.73 14.33
CA PRO A 156 14.29 0.28 14.33
C PRO A 156 13.04 -0.51 13.97
N LEU A 157 11.84 0.01 14.24
CA LEU A 157 10.57 -0.70 13.99
C LEU A 157 10.13 -0.61 12.51
N ILE A 158 10.69 0.32 11.73
CA ILE A 158 10.31 0.54 10.34
C ILE A 158 10.92 -0.55 9.47
N THR A 159 10.08 -1.32 8.77
CA THR A 159 10.50 -2.40 7.88
C THR A 159 9.76 -2.34 6.54
N PRO A 160 10.39 -2.65 5.40
CA PRO A 160 9.70 -2.73 4.10
C PRO A 160 8.66 -3.86 4.02
N ASP A 161 8.74 -4.85 4.91
CA ASP A 161 7.88 -6.05 4.85
C ASP A 161 6.46 -5.82 5.42
N LYS A 162 6.23 -4.66 6.05
CA LYS A 162 4.95 -4.30 6.69
C LYS A 162 4.56 -2.87 6.37
N TRP A 163 3.28 -2.56 6.52
CA TRP A 163 2.84 -1.18 6.55
C TRP A 163 3.22 -0.56 7.90
N ASN A 164 3.91 0.58 7.87
CA ASN A 164 4.34 1.27 9.08
C ASN A 164 3.56 2.59 9.19
N ILE A 165 2.82 2.77 10.28
CA ILE A 165 2.12 4.01 10.58
C ILE A 165 2.74 4.57 11.86
N LEU A 166 3.36 5.75 11.77
CA LEU A 166 3.82 6.49 12.93
C LEU A 166 2.68 7.39 13.43
N PHE A 167 2.15 7.07 14.61
CA PHE A 167 1.19 7.89 15.32
C PHE A 167 1.89 8.72 16.38
N VAL A 168 1.58 10.02 16.41
CA VAL A 168 2.24 10.99 17.26
C VAL A 168 1.20 11.84 17.99
N ARG A 169 1.28 11.85 19.32
CA ARG A 169 0.27 12.48 20.18
C ARG A 169 0.68 13.91 20.55
N TYR A 170 -0.28 14.84 20.48
CA TYR A 170 -0.12 16.21 20.98
C TYR A 170 -1.20 16.60 21.99
N LYS A 171 -2.49 16.61 21.60
CA LYS A 171 -3.59 17.07 22.48
C LYS A 171 -4.47 15.97 23.07
N SER A 172 -4.38 14.73 22.58
CA SER A 172 -5.24 13.62 22.99
C SER A 172 -4.68 12.81 24.16
N GLY A 173 -3.74 13.34 24.94
CA GLY A 173 -3.08 12.64 26.05
C GLY A 173 -1.62 13.10 26.22
N PRO A 174 -0.73 12.24 26.76
CA PRO A 174 0.69 12.57 26.96
C PRO A 174 1.35 13.02 25.66
N VAL A 175 2.06 14.15 25.70
CA VAL A 175 2.72 14.66 24.50
C VAL A 175 3.85 13.71 24.08
N SER A 176 3.90 13.39 22.80
CA SER A 176 4.92 12.56 22.19
C SER A 176 6.15 13.40 21.80
N LEU A 177 7.36 12.92 22.09
CA LEU A 177 8.60 13.59 21.66
C LEU A 177 8.67 13.67 20.13
N TRP A 178 8.21 12.63 19.44
CA TRP A 178 8.19 12.58 17.98
C TRP A 178 7.27 13.64 17.34
N TYR A 179 6.48 14.38 18.11
CA TYR A 179 5.72 15.53 17.59
C TYR A 179 6.64 16.63 17.05
N GLU A 180 7.83 16.77 17.61
CA GLU A 180 8.80 17.76 17.16
C GLU A 180 9.85 17.21 16.18
N ILE A 181 10.09 15.89 16.20
CA ILE A 181 11.28 15.30 15.56
C ILE A 181 10.97 14.22 14.50
N ALA A 182 9.71 13.98 14.20
CA ALA A 182 9.29 13.05 13.13
C ALA A 182 9.58 13.59 11.72
#